data_AF-A0A383ARA1-F1
#
_entry.id   AF-A0A383ARA1-F1
#
_cell.length_a   1.000
_cell.length_b   1.000
_cell.length_c   1.000
_cell.angle_alpha   90.00
_cell.angle_beta   90.00
_cell.angle_gamma   90.00
#
_symmetry.space_group_name_H-M   'P 1'
#
loop_
_entity.id
_entity.type
_entity.pdbx_description
1 polymer ?
#
loop_
_entity_poly.entity_id
_entity_poly.type
_entity_poly.pdbx_seq_one_letter_code
_entity_poly.pdbx_strand_id
1 'polypeptide(L)' 'MKTGKEIIGGPLIINGRQLTLSKAVRAGDFIFLTGQVPMKDGAPMTDGTIEEQTR' A
#
# COMPACT_ATOMS: atom_id res chain seq x y z
N MET A 1 -17.03 -14.06 13.27
CA MET A 1 -16.55 -13.00 12.35
C MET A 1 -16.10 -11.81 13.18
N LYS A 2 -14.92 -11.22 12.92
CA LYS A 2 -14.57 -9.92 13.51
C LYS A 2 -15.51 -8.87 12.92
N THR A 3 -16.50 -8.44 13.67
CA THR A 3 -17.44 -7.38 13.28
C THR A 3 -16.81 -6.02 13.59
N GLY A 4 -15.99 -5.49 12.67
CA GLY A 4 -15.38 -4.18 12.85
C GLY A 4 -14.26 -3.88 11.86
N LYS A 5 -13.84 -2.61 11.85
CA LYS A 5 -12.68 -2.14 11.10
C LYS A 5 -11.40 -2.76 11.67
N GLU A 6 -10.57 -3.33 10.81
CA GLU A 6 -9.24 -3.83 11.15
C GLU A 6 -8.20 -3.16 10.25
N ILE A 7 -7.20 -2.51 10.88
CA ILE A 7 -6.05 -1.96 10.16
C ILE A 7 -5.08 -3.11 9.86
N ILE A 8 -4.67 -3.24 8.60
CA ILE A 8 -3.78 -4.30 8.13
C ILE A 8 -2.47 -3.68 7.63
N GLY A 9 -1.36 -4.21 8.15
CA GLY A 9 -0.03 -3.69 7.88
C GLY A 9 0.23 -2.41 8.68
N GLY A 10 1.34 -2.37 9.40
CA GLY A 10 1.75 -1.21 10.21
C GLY A 10 2.00 0.07 9.39
N PRO A 11 2.70 1.06 9.97
CA PRO A 11 2.96 2.34 9.32
C PRO A 11 3.50 2.18 7.89
N LEU A 12 2.97 2.97 6.95
CA LEU A 12 3.49 3.04 5.60
C LEU A 12 4.56 4.14 5.54
N ILE A 13 5.81 3.74 5.31
CA ILE A 13 6.96 4.63 5.16
C ILE A 13 7.38 4.64 3.69
N ILE A 14 7.41 5.82 3.06
CA ILE A 14 7.91 6.01 1.69
C ILE A 14 8.87 7.19 1.70
N ASN A 15 10.07 7.03 1.15
CA ASN A 15 11.14 8.05 1.14
C ASN A 15 11.39 8.66 2.54
N GLY A 16 11.43 7.82 3.57
CA GLY A 16 11.63 8.25 4.96
C GLY A 16 10.45 8.98 5.62
N ARG A 17 9.34 9.20 4.90
CA ARG A 17 8.14 9.84 5.44
C ARG A 17 7.09 8.81 5.82
N GLN A 18 6.60 8.89 7.06
CA GLN A 18 5.40 8.17 7.45
C GLN A 18 4.16 8.83 6.86
N LEU A 19 3.38 8.07 6.09
CA LEU A 19 2.13 8.53 5.51
C LEU A 19 0.97 8.35 6.49
N THR A 20 -0.07 9.17 6.35
CA THR A 20 -1.30 9.11 7.17
C THR A 20 -2.27 8.01 6.71
N LEU A 21 -1.77 7.03 5.96
CA LEU A 21 -2.54 5.95 5.33
C LEU A 21 -2.18 4.61 6.01
N SER A 22 -3.08 3.64 5.93
CA SER A 22 -2.78 2.23 6.25
C SER A 22 -2.41 1.46 4.97
N LYS A 23 -1.68 0.33 5.08
CA LYS A 23 -1.43 -0.50 3.89
C LYS A 23 -2.72 -1.09 3.34
N ALA A 24 -3.57 -1.58 4.24
CA ALA A 24 -4.92 -2.00 3.92
C ALA A 24 -5.85 -1.84 5.13
N VAL A 25 -7.15 -1.88 4.87
CA VAL A 25 -8.20 -1.91 5.89
C VAL A 25 -9.20 -3.00 5.55
N ARG A 26 -9.50 -3.89 6.50
CA ARG A 26 -10.66 -4.77 6.40
C ARG A 26 -11.87 -4.08 7.04
N ALA A 27 -12.99 -4.07 6.34
CA ALA A 27 -14.27 -3.61 6.86
C ALA A 27 -15.39 -4.51 6.31
N GLY A 28 -16.06 -5.24 7.19
CA GLY A 28 -16.96 -6.32 6.79
C GLY A 28 -16.22 -7.40 6.02
N ASP A 29 -16.78 -7.81 4.89
CA ASP A 29 -16.23 -8.88 4.03
C ASP A 29 -15.22 -8.36 2.99
N PHE A 30 -14.92 -7.06 3.00
CA PHE A 30 -14.02 -6.42 2.05
C PHE A 30 -12.68 -6.06 2.67
N ILE A 31 -11.64 -6.12 1.83
CA ILE A 31 -10.32 -5.56 2.10
C ILE A 31 -10.09 -4.42 1.10
N PHE A 32 -9.85 -3.22 1.62
CA PHE A 32 -9.53 -2.02 0.86
C PHE A 32 -8.01 -1.84 0.88
N LEU A 33 -7.37 -1.98 -0.28
CA LEU A 33 -5.94 -1.79 -0.44
C LEU A 33 -5.64 -0.33 -0.77
N THR A 34 -4.63 0.24 -0.14
CA THR A 34 -4.06 1.51 -0.62
C THR A 34 -3.47 1.29 -2.02
N GLY A 35 -3.62 2.27 -2.91
CA GLY A 35 -3.06 2.21 -4.26
C GLY A 35 -1.58 1.85 -4.23
N GLN A 36 -1.18 0.87 -5.04
CA GLN A 36 0.21 0.45 -5.16
C GLN A 36 0.88 1.21 -6.29
N VAL A 37 2.10 1.66 -6.04
CA VAL A 37 3.03 2.16 -7.05
C VAL A 37 4.20 1.19 -7.12
N PRO A 38 4.87 1.04 -8.27
CA PRO A 38 6.06 0.21 -8.36
C PRO A 38 7.14 0.76 -7.41
N MET A 39 7.80 -0.14 -6.69
CA MET A 39 8.86 0.19 -5.74
C MET A 39 10.16 -0.49 -6.20
N LYS A 40 11.24 0.27 -6.24
CA LYS A 40 12.59 -0.19 -6.57
C LYS A 40 13.55 0.33 -5.49
N ASP A 41 14.29 -0.58 -4.85
CA ASP A 41 15.24 -0.25 -3.78
C ASP A 41 14.65 0.59 -2.63
N GLY A 42 13.38 0.35 -2.31
CA GLY A 42 12.68 1.04 -1.22
C GLY A 42 12.13 2.43 -1.56
N ALA A 43 12.27 2.88 -2.81
CA ALA A 43 11.72 4.13 -3.32
C ALA A 43 10.71 3.87 -4.47
N PRO A 44 9.79 4.81 -4.76
CA PRO A 44 8.95 4.73 -5.94
C PRO A 44 9.79 4.67 -7.22
N MET A 45 9.50 3.69 -8.08
CA MET A 45 10.10 3.55 -9.40
C MET A 45 9.49 4.58 -10.36
N THR A 46 10.33 5.35 -11.03
CA THR A 46 9.89 6.35 -12.04
C THR A 46 10.62 6.17 -13.38
N ASP A 47 11.41 5.11 -13.52
CA ASP A 47 12.08 4.68 -14.75
C ASP A 47 11.38 3.45 -15.36
N GLY A 48 11.88 2.97 -16.50
CA GLY A 48 11.32 1.80 -17.19
C GLY A 48 10.04 2.07 -17.99
N THR A 49 9.53 0.99 -18.58
CA THR A 49 8.29 0.93 -19.35
C THR A 49 7.08 0.85 -18.43
N ILE A 50 5.90 1.17 -18.98
CA ILE A 50 4.64 0.99 -18.26
C ILE A 50 4.41 -0.47 -17.83
N GLU A 51 4.84 -1.43 -18.64
CA GLU A 51 4.70 -2.85 -18.33
C GLU A 51 5.57 -3.24 -17.12
N GLU A 52 6.82 -2.79 -17.08
CA GLU A 52 7.73 -3.00 -15.94
C GLU A 52 7.22 -2.36 -14.65
N GLN A 53 6.54 -1.22 -14.76
CA GLN A 53 5.93 -0.54 -13.62
C GLN A 53 4.61 -1.18 -13.15
N THR A 54 3.98 -2.03 -13.97
CA THR A 54 2.65 -2.59 -13.71
C THR A 54 2.68 -4.04 -13.22
N ARG A 55 3.63 -4.85 -13.70
CA ARG A 55 3.76 -6.27 -13.38
C ARG A 55 4.15 -6.53 -11.93
#